data_AF-A0A6B1G3Y4-F1
#
_entry.id   AF-A0A6B1G3Y4-F1
#
_cell.length_a   1.000
_cell.length_b   1.000
_cell.length_c   1.000
_cell.angle_alpha   90.00
_cell.angle_beta   90.00
_cell.angle_gamma   90.00
#
_symmetry.space_group_name_H-M   'P 1'
#
loop_
_entity.id
_entity.type
_entity.pdbx_description
1 polymer ?
#
loop_
_entity_poly.entity_id
_entity_poly.type
_entity_poly.pdbx_seq_one_letter_code
_entity_poly.pdbx_strand_id
1 'polypeptide(L)'
;MLKKVEAYIRLEKLTEVRSALVEIGVPAIDTVEVQGHGRQPGIRMAGRHSSYTVDTLPRLRLTVVVSEDDVAQIVETIRERAATGTQGDGAIYVCPVDNIVRVSTGEQGADVLVYEGDIDIQGMLSPPPDLSDFFAFFLERKYRIED
;
A
#
# COMPACT_ATOMS: atom_id res chain seq x y z
N MET A 1 17.78 -5.36 5.29
CA MET A 1 16.79 -6.46 5.40
C MET A 1 15.50 -6.02 4.73
N LEU A 2 14.53 -6.91 4.50
CA LEU A 2 13.22 -6.52 3.95
C LEU A 2 12.22 -6.22 5.06
N LYS A 3 11.35 -5.25 4.81
CA LYS A 3 10.27 -4.85 5.72
C LYS A 3 8.99 -4.68 4.94
N LYS A 4 7.87 -5.02 5.57
CA LYS A 4 6.53 -4.69 5.09
C LYS A 4 6.02 -3.49 5.85
N VAL A 5 5.71 -2.41 5.15
CA VAL A 5 4.97 -1.27 5.68
C VAL A 5 3.49 -1.50 5.37
N GLU A 6 2.67 -1.56 6.41
CA GLU A 6 1.22 -1.78 6.32
C GLU A 6 0.50 -0.62 7.01
N ALA A 7 -0.15 0.23 6.22
CA ALA A 7 -0.80 1.44 6.67
C ALA A 7 -2.32 1.31 6.58
N TYR A 8 -3.00 1.50 7.70
CA TYR A 8 -4.44 1.67 7.78
C TYR A 8 -4.74 3.15 7.78
N ILE A 9 -5.42 3.65 6.74
CA ILE A 9 -5.73 5.07 6.56
C ILE A 9 -7.21 5.27 6.20
N ARG A 10 -7.64 6.53 6.19
CA ARG A 10 -8.95 6.94 5.64
C ARG A 10 -9.01 6.66 4.14
N LEU A 11 -10.17 6.24 3.64
CA LEU A 11 -10.35 5.89 2.22
C LEU A 11 -10.08 7.06 1.29
N GLU A 12 -10.55 8.25 1.66
CA GLU A 12 -10.39 9.49 0.91
C GLU A 12 -8.92 9.93 0.78
N LYS A 13 -8.01 9.39 1.60
CA LYS A 13 -6.58 9.73 1.59
C LYS A 13 -5.75 8.91 0.60
N LEU A 14 -6.32 7.89 -0.04
CA LEU A 14 -5.60 7.03 -0.99
C LEU A 14 -4.86 7.83 -2.07
N THR A 15 -5.56 8.73 -2.75
CA THR A 15 -4.98 9.46 -3.88
C THR A 15 -3.79 10.31 -3.45
N GLU A 16 -3.91 11.00 -2.31
CA GLU A 16 -2.85 11.87 -1.79
C GLU A 16 -1.62 11.07 -1.35
N VAL A 17 -1.83 9.96 -0.62
CA VAL A 17 -0.75 9.08 -0.17
C VAL A 17 -0.07 8.40 -1.36
N ARG A 18 -0.84 7.90 -2.33
CA ARG A 18 -0.31 7.24 -3.53
C ARG A 18 0.57 8.19 -4.35
N SER A 19 0.12 9.42 -4.59
CA SER A 19 0.91 10.39 -5.35
C SER A 19 2.24 10.71 -4.66
N ALA A 20 2.23 10.91 -3.34
CA ALA A 20 3.45 11.20 -2.59
C ALA A 20 4.42 10.01 -2.55
N LEU A 21 3.91 8.78 -2.48
CA LEU A 21 4.74 7.57 -2.59
C LEU A 21 5.39 7.47 -3.98
N VAL A 22 4.66 7.77 -5.05
CA VAL A 22 5.24 7.82 -6.41
C VAL A 22 6.34 8.88 -6.51
N GLU A 23 6.16 10.06 -5.90
CA GLU A 23 7.16 11.14 -5.92
C GLU A 23 8.48 10.74 -5.26
N ILE A 24 8.46 9.86 -4.26
CA ILE A 24 9.66 9.36 -3.60
C ILE A 24 10.21 8.07 -4.22
N GLY A 25 9.64 7.60 -5.34
CA GLY A 25 10.10 6.39 -6.02
C GLY A 25 9.46 5.10 -5.53
N VAL A 26 8.25 5.13 -4.95
CA VAL A 26 7.49 3.92 -4.57
C VAL A 26 6.24 3.80 -5.45
N PRO A 27 6.37 3.30 -6.69
CA PRO A 27 5.27 3.30 -7.66
C PRO A 27 4.23 2.21 -7.43
N ALA A 28 4.61 1.13 -6.74
CA ALA A 28 3.77 -0.05 -6.53
C ALA A 28 3.33 -0.17 -5.07
N ILE A 29 2.02 -0.23 -4.85
CA ILE A 29 1.38 -0.46 -3.56
C ILE A 29 0.21 -1.43 -3.74
N ASP A 30 -0.03 -2.28 -2.75
CA ASP A 30 -1.24 -3.08 -2.65
C ASP A 30 -2.26 -2.37 -1.77
N THR A 31 -3.55 -2.42 -2.13
CA THR A 31 -4.61 -1.80 -1.34
C THR A 31 -5.79 -2.73 -1.15
N VAL A 32 -6.39 -2.71 0.04
CA VAL A 32 -7.58 -3.48 0.40
C VAL A 32 -8.48 -2.62 1.28
N GLU A 33 -9.78 -2.57 0.99
CA GLU A 33 -10.76 -1.96 1.90
C GLU A 33 -11.04 -2.89 3.08
N VAL A 34 -11.01 -2.34 4.28
CA VAL A 34 -11.21 -3.08 5.53
C VAL A 34 -12.20 -2.35 6.43
N GLN A 35 -12.88 -3.10 7.29
CA GLN A 35 -13.72 -2.53 8.34
C GLN A 35 -12.91 -2.44 9.64
N GLY A 36 -12.69 -1.22 10.12
CA GLY A 36 -11.92 -0.98 11.34
C GLY A 36 -12.83 -0.60 12.51
N HIS A 37 -12.71 -1.33 13.62
CA HIS A 37 -13.20 -0.89 14.92
C HIS A 37 -12.06 -0.14 15.63
N GLY A 38 -12.27 1.13 15.97
CA GLY A 38 -11.31 1.92 16.74
C GLY A 38 -11.28 1.49 18.22
N ARG A 39 -10.50 2.19 19.05
CA ARG A 39 -10.56 2.04 20.51
C ARG A 39 -11.74 2.81 21.15
N GLN A 40 -12.57 3.46 20.35
CA GLN A 40 -13.73 4.22 20.82
C GLN A 40 -14.99 3.36 20.75
N PRO A 41 -15.87 3.45 21.75
CA PRO A 41 -17.15 2.73 21.73
C PRO A 41 -18.01 3.23 20.57
N GLY A 42 -18.59 2.30 19.79
CA GLY A 42 -19.46 2.60 18.66
C GLY A 42 -20.64 3.49 19.02
N ILE A 43 -21.05 4.33 18.06
CA ILE A 43 -22.21 5.21 18.21
C ILE A 43 -23.46 4.35 18.08
N ARG A 44 -24.26 4.28 19.14
CA ARG A 44 -25.60 3.66 19.09
C ARG A 44 -26.56 4.60 18.39
N MET A 45 -26.97 4.25 17.17
CA MET A 45 -28.03 4.98 16.47
C MET A 45 -29.36 4.26 16.71
N ALA A 46 -30.30 4.94 17.36
CA ALA A 46 -31.65 4.43 17.59
C ALA A 46 -32.51 4.67 16.35
N GLY A 47 -32.83 3.62 15.59
CA GLY A 47 -33.87 3.65 14.56
C GLY A 47 -35.25 3.43 15.19
N ARG A 48 -36.32 3.89 14.51
CA ARG A 48 -37.71 3.78 15.02
C ARG A 48 -38.19 2.33 15.28
N HIS A 49 -37.52 1.32 14.73
CA HIS A 49 -37.93 -0.10 14.84
C HIS A 49 -36.80 -1.06 15.24
N SER A 50 -35.56 -0.57 15.36
CA SER A 50 -34.42 -1.33 15.89
C SER A 50 -33.24 -0.40 16.18
N SER A 51 -32.45 -0.74 17.20
CA SER A 51 -31.15 -0.12 17.45
C SER A 51 -30.08 -0.83 16.62
N TYR A 52 -29.34 -0.09 15.78
CA TYR A 52 -28.14 -0.61 15.14
C TYR A 52 -26.93 0.13 15.73
N THR A 53 -25.95 -0.64 16.20
CA THR A 53 -24.65 -0.10 16.61
C THR A 53 -23.77 -0.10 15.37
N VAL A 54 -23.44 1.09 14.85
CA VAL A 54 -22.41 1.23 13.81
C VAL A 54 -21.07 1.27 14.53
N ASP A 55 -20.39 0.13 14.56
CA ASP A 55 -19.19 -0.07 15.37
C ASP A 55 -17.89 -0.12 14.54
N THR A 56 -18.01 -0.21 13.22
CA THR A 56 -16.88 -0.24 12.30
C THR A 56 -17.00 0.88 11.28
N LEU A 57 -15.88 1.56 11.04
CA LEU A 57 -15.76 2.52 9.95
C LEU A 57 -14.92 1.90 8.83
N PRO A 58 -15.29 2.17 7.56
CA PRO A 58 -14.51 1.69 6.43
C PRO A 58 -13.16 2.42 6.41
N ARG A 59 -12.10 1.66 6.17
CA ARG A 59 -10.71 2.11 6.09
C ARG A 59 -10.02 1.47 4.90
N LEU A 60 -8.92 2.06 4.47
CA LEU A 60 -8.04 1.44 3.49
C LEU A 60 -6.81 0.88 4.18
N ARG A 61 -6.46 -0.37 3.87
CA ARG A 61 -5.15 -0.95 4.17
C ARG A 61 -4.28 -0.86 2.93
N LEU A 62 -3.23 -0.05 3.00
CA LEU A 62 -2.15 0.05 2.03
C LEU A 62 -0.97 -0.81 2.49
N THR A 63 -0.36 -1.57 1.59
CA THR A 63 0.79 -2.42 1.89
C THR A 63 1.89 -2.21 0.85
N VAL A 64 3.13 -2.16 1.31
CA VAL A 64 4.32 -2.17 0.46
C VAL A 64 5.44 -2.94 1.16
N VAL A 65 6.23 -3.69 0.40
CA VAL A 65 7.46 -4.34 0.89
C VAL A 65 8.64 -3.57 0.33
N VAL A 66 9.57 -3.19 1.19
CA VAL A 66 10.71 -2.33 0.88
C VAL A 66 11.97 -2.77 1.61
N SER A 67 13.10 -2.19 1.22
CA SER A 67 14.33 -2.26 2.01
C SER A 67 14.13 -1.60 3.38
N GLU A 68 14.91 -2.02 4.37
CA GLU A 68 14.87 -1.43 5.71
C GLU A 68 15.30 0.04 5.74
N ASP A 69 16.13 0.45 4.79
CA ASP A 69 16.68 1.81 4.71
C ASP A 69 15.61 2.83 4.30
N ASP A 70 14.61 2.40 3.49
CA ASP A 70 13.54 3.28 3.00
C ASP A 70 12.34 3.39 3.94
N VAL A 71 12.25 2.52 4.95
CA VAL A 71 11.09 2.45 5.87
C VAL A 71 10.79 3.80 6.50
N ALA A 72 11.82 4.51 6.97
CA ALA A 72 11.63 5.78 7.66
C ALA A 72 10.98 6.84 6.75
N GLN A 73 11.47 6.95 5.51
CA GLN A 73 10.95 7.89 4.53
C GLN A 73 9.52 7.56 4.12
N ILE A 74 9.21 6.28 3.92
CA ILE A 74 7.88 5.82 3.51
C ILE A 74 6.87 6.02 4.64
N VAL A 75 7.22 5.63 5.87
CA VAL A 75 6.35 5.81 7.04
C VAL A 75 6.03 7.28 7.25
N GLU A 76 7.03 8.15 7.16
CA GLU A 76 6.83 9.59 7.33
C GLU A 76 5.96 10.18 6.22
N THR A 77 6.24 9.81 4.97
CA THR A 77 5.44 10.25 3.81
C THR A 77 3.97 9.84 3.94
N ILE A 78 3.70 8.59 4.33
CA ILE A 78 2.33 8.12 4.56
C ILE A 78 1.70 8.90 5.72
N ARG A 79 2.42 9.10 6.83
CA ARG A 79 1.92 9.81 8.01
C ARG A 79 1.48 11.23 7.65
N GLU A 80 2.33 12.00 6.98
CA GLU A 80 2.06 13.39 6.64
C GLU A 80 0.85 13.52 5.70
N ARG A 81 0.76 12.66 4.69
CA ARG A 81 -0.32 12.72 3.69
C ARG A 81 -1.64 12.14 4.20
N ALA A 82 -1.60 11.10 5.02
CA ALA A 82 -2.80 10.49 5.58
C ALA A 82 -3.40 11.30 6.74
N ALA A 83 -2.60 12.09 7.46
CA ALA A 83 -3.07 12.86 8.61
C ALA A 83 -4.10 13.93 8.22
N THR A 84 -5.16 14.04 9.03
CA THR A 84 -6.13 15.13 9.01
C THR A 84 -6.07 15.96 10.29
N GLY A 85 -5.37 15.46 11.32
CA GLY A 85 -5.35 16.05 12.66
C GLY A 85 -6.57 15.69 13.50
N THR A 86 -7.43 14.80 13.00
CA THR A 86 -8.61 14.32 13.71
C THR A 86 -8.44 12.87 14.15
N GLN A 87 -9.20 12.48 15.16
CA GLN A 87 -9.17 11.11 15.63
C GLN A 87 -9.63 10.14 14.53
N GLY A 88 -8.93 9.01 14.41
CA GLY A 88 -9.27 7.97 13.44
C GLY A 88 -8.48 8.00 12.13
N ASP A 89 -7.43 8.84 12.04
CA ASP A 89 -6.55 8.89 10.86
C ASP A 89 -5.88 7.55 10.54
N GLY A 90 -5.66 6.71 11.55
CA GLY A 90 -5.32 5.30 11.38
C GLY A 90 -4.06 4.88 12.12
N ALA A 91 -3.33 3.92 11.56
CA ALA A 91 -2.11 3.35 12.14
C ALA A 91 -1.22 2.76 11.05
N ILE A 92 0.11 2.78 11.27
CA ILE A 92 1.09 2.16 10.38
C ILE A 92 1.84 1.09 11.17
N TYR A 93 1.96 -0.10 10.59
CA TYR A 93 2.74 -1.21 11.12
C TYR A 93 3.95 -1.47 10.22
N VAL A 94 5.06 -1.80 10.86
CA VAL A 94 6.28 -2.24 10.17
C VAL A 94 6.57 -3.66 10.63
N CYS A 95 6.54 -4.60 9.70
CA CYS A 95 6.76 -6.02 9.96
C CYS A 95 8.03 -6.51 9.26
N PRO A 96 8.79 -7.44 9.86
CA PRO A 96 9.89 -8.09 9.16
C PRO A 96 9.36 -8.92 7.98
N VAL A 97 10.14 -8.95 6.89
CA VAL A 97 9.92 -9.85 5.75
C VAL A 97 11.20 -10.65 5.55
N ASP A 98 11.11 -11.96 5.62
CA ASP A 98 12.29 -12.84 5.52
C ASP A 98 12.71 -13.07 4.07
N ASN A 99 11.75 -13.07 3.14
CA ASN A 99 12.00 -13.32 1.72
C ASN A 99 10.90 -12.71 0.85
N ILE A 100 11.24 -12.45 -0.40
CA ILE A 100 10.31 -12.10 -1.48
C ILE A 100 10.60 -13.02 -2.66
N VAL A 101 9.58 -13.42 -3.40
CA VAL A 101 9.71 -14.28 -4.57
C VAL A 101 8.91 -13.69 -5.72
N ARG A 102 9.57 -13.42 -6.84
CA ARG A 102 8.89 -12.96 -8.06
C ARG A 102 8.28 -14.16 -8.77
N VAL A 103 6.94 -14.21 -8.85
CA VAL A 103 6.22 -15.37 -9.39
C VAL A 103 6.60 -15.67 -10.85
N SER A 104 6.86 -14.65 -11.66
CA SER A 104 7.17 -14.82 -13.09
C SER A 104 8.56 -15.41 -13.35
N THR A 105 9.55 -15.09 -12.53
CA THR A 105 10.96 -15.47 -12.75
C THR A 105 11.48 -16.48 -11.74
N GLY A 106 10.84 -16.60 -10.58
CA GLY A 106 11.33 -17.38 -9.45
C GLY A 106 12.49 -16.74 -8.68
N GLU A 107 12.91 -15.53 -9.07
CA GLU A 107 13.95 -14.77 -8.38
C GLU A 107 13.54 -14.47 -6.94
N GLN A 108 14.52 -14.45 -6.04
CA GLN A 108 14.30 -14.31 -4.61
C GLN A 108 15.26 -13.33 -3.97
N GLY A 109 14.91 -12.86 -2.76
CA GLY A 109 15.74 -11.97 -1.97
C GLY A 109 15.53 -10.49 -2.29
N ALA A 110 16.26 -9.62 -1.59
CA ALA A 110 16.01 -8.18 -1.63
C ALA A 110 16.16 -7.57 -3.04
N ASP A 111 17.03 -8.14 -3.87
CA ASP A 111 17.30 -7.71 -5.24
C ASP A 111 16.07 -7.82 -6.16
N VAL A 112 15.01 -8.51 -5.72
CA VAL A 112 13.74 -8.64 -6.46
C VAL A 112 12.92 -7.35 -6.43
N LEU A 113 13.10 -6.47 -5.44
CA LEU A 113 12.28 -5.26 -5.30
C LEU A 113 12.49 -4.20 -6.39
N VAL A 114 13.56 -4.34 -7.18
CA VAL A 114 13.97 -3.38 -8.20
C VAL A 114 12.89 -3.21 -9.30
N TYR A 115 12.09 -2.14 -9.22
CA TYR A 115 11.23 -1.64 -10.30
C TYR A 115 11.86 -0.43 -10.99
N GLU A 116 11.68 -0.24 -12.30
CA GLU A 116 12.22 0.95 -12.98
C GLU A 116 11.64 2.24 -12.36
N GLY A 117 12.49 3.11 -11.80
CA GLY A 117 12.09 4.31 -11.04
C GLY A 117 11.91 4.12 -9.53
N ASP A 118 12.31 2.96 -8.97
CA ASP A 118 12.25 2.68 -7.53
C ASP A 118 13.24 3.54 -6.73
N ILE A 119 12.90 3.82 -5.47
CA ILE A 119 13.77 4.53 -4.51
C ILE A 119 15.11 3.79 -4.32
N ASP A 120 15.05 2.45 -4.37
CA ASP A 120 16.19 1.55 -4.32
C ASP A 120 17.19 1.74 -5.48
N ILE A 121 16.79 2.40 -6.58
CA ILE A 121 17.58 2.56 -7.81
C ILE A 121 18.24 3.93 -7.92
N GLN A 122 17.95 4.90 -7.03
CA GLN A 122 18.51 6.26 -7.14
C GLN A 122 20.05 6.35 -7.00
N GLY A 123 20.77 5.22 -6.92
CA GLY A 123 22.23 5.12 -7.03
C GLY A 123 22.81 4.02 -7.94
N MET A 124 22.02 3.17 -8.62
CA MET A 124 22.55 2.03 -9.39
C MET A 124 21.84 1.82 -10.73
N LEU A 125 22.56 2.06 -11.84
CA LEU A 125 22.11 1.83 -13.21
C LEU A 125 22.01 0.34 -13.57
N SER A 126 20.83 -0.14 -14.00
CA SER A 126 20.55 -0.62 -15.37
C SER A 126 19.12 -1.18 -15.48
N PRO A 127 18.32 -0.79 -16.50
CA PRO A 127 16.98 -1.33 -16.75
C PRO A 127 17.01 -2.75 -17.35
N PRO A 128 15.93 -3.54 -17.21
CA PRO A 128 15.71 -4.76 -17.99
C PRO A 128 15.43 -4.44 -19.48
N PRO A 129 15.66 -5.39 -20.41
CA PRO A 129 15.96 -5.05 -21.80
C PRO A 129 14.80 -4.60 -22.68
N ASP A 130 13.54 -4.61 -22.24
CA ASP A 130 12.43 -4.27 -23.14
C ASP A 130 11.15 -3.83 -22.40
N LEU A 131 10.72 -2.59 -22.67
CA LEU A 131 9.49 -1.97 -22.16
C LEU A 131 8.25 -2.31 -23.02
N SER A 132 8.44 -2.84 -24.22
CA SER A 132 7.35 -3.13 -25.16
C SER A 132 6.56 -4.39 -24.78
N ASP A 133 7.23 -5.40 -24.23
CA ASP A 133 6.61 -6.64 -23.76
C ASP A 133 5.75 -6.44 -22.49
N PHE A 134 6.07 -5.44 -21.66
CA PHE A 134 5.35 -5.18 -20.41
C PHE A 134 3.94 -4.60 -20.63
N PHE A 135 3.81 -3.65 -21.57
CA PHE A 135 2.51 -3.08 -21.94
C PHE A 135 1.62 -4.11 -22.65
N ALA A 136 2.20 -4.98 -23.49
CA ALA A 136 1.47 -6.06 -24.15
C ALA A 136 0.93 -7.08 -23.13
N PHE A 137 1.76 -7.50 -22.16
CA PHE A 137 1.37 -8.41 -21.08
C PHE A 137 0.21 -7.87 -20.22
N PHE A 138 0.24 -6.58 -19.89
CA PHE A 138 -0.82 -5.95 -19.10
C PHE A 138 -2.13 -5.80 -19.87
N LEU A 139 -2.06 -5.47 -21.16
CA LEU A 139 -3.24 -5.33 -22.02
C LEU A 139 -3.91 -6.69 -22.30
N GLU A 140 -3.14 -7.76 -22.52
CA GLU A 140 -3.70 -9.10 -22.75
C GLU A 140 -4.48 -9.64 -21.54
N ARG A 141 -4.10 -9.30 -20.32
CA ARG A 141 -4.80 -9.77 -19.11
C ARG A 141 -6.00 -8.94 -18.71
N LYS A 142 -6.10 -7.68 -19.14
CA LYS A 142 -7.27 -6.83 -18.84
C LYS A 142 -8.54 -7.25 -19.58
N TYR A 143 -8.41 -8.06 -20.64
CA TYR A 143 -9.54 -8.51 -21.48
C TYR A 143 -9.95 -9.99 -21.27
N ARG A 144 -9.47 -10.67 -20.22
CA ARG A 144 -9.82 -12.09 -19.96
C ARG A 144 -10.67 -12.32 -18.70
N ILE A 145 -11.37 -11.29 -18.21
CA ILE A 145 -12.36 -11.44 -17.13
C ILE A 145 -13.72 -10.93 -17.62
N GLU A 146 -14.18 -11.47 -18.74
CA GLU A 146 -15.61 -11.56 -19.09
C GLU A 146 -15.76 -12.82 -19.96
N ASP A 147 -15.87 -13.98 -19.31
CA ASP A 147 -16.57 -15.20 -19.77
C ASP A 147 -16.82 -16.12 -18.55
#